data_AF-A0A090Z6Z0-F1
#
_entry.id   AF-A0A090Z6Z0-F1
#
_cell.length_a   1.000
_cell.length_b   1.000
_cell.length_c   1.000
_cell.angle_alpha   90.00
_cell.angle_beta   90.00
_cell.angle_gamma   90.00
#
_symmetry.space_group_name_H-M   'P 1'
#
loop_
_entity.id
_entity.type
_entity.pdbx_description
1 polymer ?
#
loop_
_entity_poly.entity_id
_entity_poly.type
_entity_poly.pdbx_seq_one_letter_code
_entity_poly.pdbx_strand_id
1 'polypeptide(L)' 'MLTQKEQLKQLAEKTELVEEIAWIAHDLLTEEDYTKENAAEALIKVINRELSYVSKVR' A
#
# COMPACT_ATOMS: atom_id res chain seq x y z
N MET A 1 25.28 -4.40 3.17
CA MET A 1 24.26 -4.83 4.14
C MET A 1 23.54 -3.58 4.63
N LEU A 2 22.22 -3.65 4.78
CA LEU A 2 21.46 -2.55 5.38
C LEU A 2 21.78 -2.48 6.88
N THR A 3 21.78 -1.27 7.41
CA THR A 3 21.82 -1.00 8.84
C THR A 3 20.51 -1.44 9.50
N GLN A 4 20.55 -1.70 10.81
CA GLN A 4 19.34 -2.02 11.59
C GLN A 4 18.26 -0.93 11.45
N LYS A 5 18.66 0.35 11.36
CA LYS A 5 17.75 1.47 11.16
C LYS A 5 17.06 1.40 9.79
N GLU A 6 17.78 1.08 8.73
CA GLU A 6 17.21 0.92 7.39
C GLU A 6 16.29 -0.30 7.30
N GLN A 7 16.62 -1.39 8.00
CA GLN A 7 15.75 -2.57 8.09
C GLN A 7 14.43 -2.25 8.80
N LEU A 8 14.46 -1.52 9.91
CA LEU A 8 13.25 -1.08 10.63
C LEU A 8 12.41 -0.13 9.77
N LYS A 9 13.05 0.78 9.03
CA LYS A 9 12.35 1.67 8.10
C LYS A 9 11.63 0.87 7.00
N GLN A 10 12.30 -0.09 6.37
CA GLN A 10 11.68 -0.95 5.36
C GLN A 10 10.54 -1.82 5.92
N LEU A 11 10.66 -2.27 7.17
CA LEU A 11 9.58 -3.02 7.81
C LEU A 11 8.34 -2.15 8.01
N ALA A 12 8.52 -0.93 8.54
CA ALA A 12 7.43 0.02 8.73
C ALA A 12 6.70 0.34 7.41
N GLU A 13 7.46 0.66 6.35
CA GLU A 13 6.92 0.94 5.01
C GLU A 13 6.11 -0.26 4.47
N LYS A 14 6.60 -1.49 4.66
CA LYS A 14 5.86 -2.69 4.25
C LYS A 14 4.58 -2.92 5.06
N THR A 15 4.62 -2.64 6.37
CA THR A 15 3.43 -2.79 7.22
C THR A 15 2.35 -1.78 6.83
N GLU A 16 2.72 -0.54 6.54
CA GLU A 16 1.81 0.50 6.04
C GLU A 16 1.17 0.09 4.71
N LEU A 17 1.96 -0.45 3.77
CA LEU A 17 1.43 -0.98 2.50
C LEU A 17 0.41 -2.11 2.71
N VAL A 18 0.72 -3.05 3.61
CA VAL A 18 -0.18 -4.17 3.92
C VAL A 18 -1.48 -3.67 4.57
N GLU A 19 -1.39 -2.69 5.47
CA GLU A 19 -2.55 -2.07 6.11
C GLU A 19 -3.49 -1.44 5.07
N GLU A 20 -2.97 -0.65 4.13
CA GLU A 20 -3.80 0.00 3.12
C GLU A 20 -4.50 -1.01 2.20
N ILE A 21 -3.81 -2.07 1.80
CA ILE A 21 -4.41 -3.14 1.00
C ILE A 21 -5.51 -3.86 1.80
N ALA A 22 -5.29 -4.09 3.09
CA ALA A 22 -6.27 -4.72 3.97
C ALA A 22 -7.55 -3.88 4.10
N TRP A 23 -7.43 -2.55 4.22
CA TRP A 23 -8.58 -1.65 4.24
C TRP A 23 -9.35 -1.67 2.93
N ILE A 24 -8.67 -1.59 1.78
CA ILE A 24 -9.34 -1.67 0.47
C ILE A 24 -10.11 -2.99 0.33
N ALA A 25 -9.54 -4.10 0.79
CA ALA A 25 -10.19 -5.40 0.77
C ALA A 25 -11.38 -5.47 1.74
N HIS A 26 -11.26 -4.85 2.92
CA HIS A 26 -12.34 -4.76 3.89
C HIS A 26 -13.53 -3.95 3.35
N ASP A 27 -13.26 -2.78 2.78
CA ASP A 27 -14.29 -1.91 2.22
C ASP A 27 -15.03 -2.63 1.08
N LEU A 28 -14.30 -3.33 0.20
CA LEU A 28 -14.91 -4.15 -0.86
C LEU A 28 -15.80 -5.29 -0.36
N LEU A 29 -15.59 -5.76 0.87
CA LEU A 29 -16.40 -6.82 1.47
C LEU A 29 -17.59 -6.28 2.26
N THR A 30 -17.52 -5.05 2.75
CA THR A 30 -18.43 -4.56 3.80
C THR A 30 -19.23 -3.33 3.40
N GLU A 31 -18.73 -2.51 2.48
CA GLU A 31 -19.38 -1.29 2.02
C GLU A 31 -20.24 -1.57 0.78
N GLU A 32 -21.54 -1.33 0.88
CA GLU A 32 -22.53 -1.67 -0.16
C GLU A 32 -22.29 -0.91 -1.48
N ASP A 33 -21.82 0.34 -1.37
CA ASP A 33 -21.55 1.22 -2.51
C ASP A 33 -20.10 1.13 -3.03
N TYR A 34 -19.23 0.35 -2.38
CA TYR A 34 -17.82 0.24 -2.76
C TYR A 34 -17.61 -0.84 -3.81
N THR A 35 -17.56 -0.43 -5.08
CA THR A 35 -17.48 -1.35 -6.21
C THR A 35 -16.07 -1.94 -6.43
N LYS A 36 -16.00 -2.97 -7.28
CA LYS A 36 -14.71 -3.55 -7.71
C LYS A 36 -13.86 -2.53 -8.46
N GLU A 37 -14.49 -1.63 -9.21
CA GLU A 37 -13.86 -0.54 -9.93
C GLU A 37 -13.23 0.47 -8.95
N ASN A 38 -13.95 0.84 -7.88
CA ASN A 38 -13.41 1.68 -6.81
C ASN A 38 -12.20 1.01 -6.15
N ALA A 39 -12.29 -0.28 -5.82
CA ALA A 39 -11.18 -1.04 -5.25
C ALA A 39 -9.97 -1.09 -6.19
N ALA A 40 -10.19 -1.33 -7.49
CA ALA A 40 -9.13 -1.34 -8.49
C ALA A 40 -8.42 0.02 -8.61
N GLU A 41 -9.18 1.13 -8.63
CA GLU A 41 -8.59 2.48 -8.64
C GLU A 41 -7.78 2.76 -7.37
N ALA A 42 -8.28 2.34 -6.20
CA ALA A 42 -7.57 2.51 -4.94
C ALA A 42 -6.24 1.72 -4.95
N LEU A 43 -6.26 0.45 -5.38
CA LEU A 43 -5.04 -0.36 -5.50
C LEU A 43 -4.04 0.24 -6.49
N ILE A 44 -4.50 0.77 -7.63
CA ILE A 44 -3.63 1.45 -8.59
C ILE A 44 -2.95 2.67 -7.95
N LYS A 45 -3.67 3.46 -7.14
CA LYS A 45 -3.07 4.60 -6.41
C LYS A 45 -2.00 4.15 -5.43
N VAL A 46 -2.27 3.09 -4.65
CA VAL A 46 -1.30 2.51 -3.71
C VAL A 46 -0.04 2.02 -4.46
N ILE A 47 -0.21 1.23 -5.52
CA ILE A 47 0.90 0.71 -6.33
C ILE A 47 1.72 1.86 -6.94
N ASN A 48 1.07 2.88 -7.50
CA ASN A 48 1.77 4.00 -8.11
C ASN A 48 2.55 4.83 -7.08
N ARG A 49 2.03 4.96 -5.85
CA ARG A 49 2.75 5.61 -4.75
C ARG A 49 4.01 4.84 -4.40
N GLU A 50 3.91 3.51 -4.24
CA GLU A 50 5.06 2.64 -3.96
C GLU A 50 6.10 2.71 -5.08
N LEU A 51 5.68 2.63 -6.35
CA LEU A 51 6.58 2.74 -7.49
C LEU A 51 7.26 4.11 -7.58
N SER A 52 6.52 5.19 -7.28
CA SER A 52 7.07 6.55 -7.24
C SER A 52 8.03 6.75 -6.07
N TYR A 53 7.79 6.10 -4.94
CA TYR A 53 8.71 6.09 -3.81
C TYR A 53 10.00 5.36 -4.17
N VAL A 54 9.90 4.19 -4.81
CA VAL A 54 11.03 3.43 -5.33
C VAL A 54 11.83 4.23 -6.37
N SER A 55 11.17 5.06 -7.20
CA SER A 55 11.85 5.90 -8.20
C SER A 55 12.57 7.11 -7.59
N LYS A 56 12.13 7.62 -6.43
CA LYS A 56 12.73 8.78 -5.74
C LYS A 56 13.89 8.41 -4.82
N VAL A 57 13.95 7.16 -4.37
CA VAL A 57 14.97 6.65 -3.43
C VAL A 57 16.18 6.03 -4.17
N ARG A 58 16.13 5.90 -5.50
CA ARG A 58 17.19 5.31 -6.32
C ARG A 58 18.10 6.34 -7.00
#